data_AF-A0A970MMH5-F1
#
_entry.id   AF-A0A970MMH5-F1
#
_cell.length_a   1.000
_cell.length_b   1.000
_cell.length_c   1.000
_cell.angle_alpha   90.00
_cell.angle_beta   90.00
_cell.angle_gamma   90.00
#
_symmetry.space_group_name_H-M   'P 1'
#
loop_
_entity.id
_entity.type
_entity.pdbx_description
1 polymer ?
#
loop_
_entity_poly.entity_id
_entity_poly.type
_entity_poly.pdbx_seq_one_letter_code
_entity_poly.pdbx_strand_id
1 'polypeptide(L)'
;MALGLGTAILMLPRNVQARDLAQAAYQTPTPNTDGQILYTVQEGDSCTRIFLLTGVSIDDIVNLNSLTAGCEIYPGQELLLGQVDPVISTPEPPQPTADPGLPTPTPFEGHGKICVALFEDLDGNQKRSQNELYLGGGVVSVNNRTGTFSQTRETVGGDPDLVGPVCFDEVPDGEYNLSVGVPDQYNPTTSMNYSLKVTAGDTIVVDFGAQPSTQMVAVDTPAGEGRSPLLLAIGLFLLAAGAGLAFFFLRSKMNP
;
A
#
# COMPACT_ATOMS: atom_id res chain seq x y z
N MET A 1 83.50 15.11 -12.78
CA MET A 1 82.15 15.54 -13.19
C MET A 1 81.50 14.33 -13.86
N ALA A 2 80.90 13.44 -13.06
CA ALA A 2 80.27 12.22 -13.54
C ALA A 2 78.76 12.41 -13.47
N LEU A 3 78.11 12.61 -14.62
CA LEU A 3 76.65 12.68 -14.72
C LEU A 3 76.08 11.26 -14.61
N GLY A 4 75.39 10.98 -13.51
CA GLY A 4 74.57 9.79 -13.36
C GLY A 4 73.29 9.93 -14.19
N LEU A 5 73.14 9.08 -15.21
CA LEU A 5 71.90 8.90 -15.96
C LEU A 5 70.90 8.14 -15.09
N GLY A 6 69.92 8.86 -14.54
CA GLY A 6 68.77 8.25 -13.86
C GLY A 6 67.79 7.69 -14.90
N THR A 7 67.78 6.37 -15.08
CA THR A 7 66.75 5.66 -15.87
C THR A 7 65.45 5.62 -15.09
N ALA A 8 64.47 6.41 -15.51
CA ALA A 8 63.09 6.27 -15.05
C ALA A 8 62.43 5.08 -15.78
N ILE A 9 62.21 3.98 -15.05
CA ILE A 9 61.46 2.82 -15.55
C ILE A 9 59.97 3.17 -15.46
N LEU A 10 59.36 3.45 -16.62
CA LEU A 10 57.92 3.67 -16.75
C LEU A 10 57.21 2.31 -16.75
N MET A 11 56.63 1.92 -15.61
CA MET A 11 55.79 0.71 -15.55
C MET A 11 54.40 1.02 -16.11
N LEU A 12 54.11 0.55 -17.32
CA LEU A 12 52.75 0.54 -17.86
C LEU A 12 51.98 -0.65 -17.28
N PRO A 13 50.75 -0.46 -16.78
CA PRO A 13 49.93 -1.58 -16.33
C PRO A 13 49.57 -2.46 -17.53
N ARG A 14 50.04 -3.71 -17.53
CA ARG A 14 49.53 -4.74 -18.43
C ARG A 14 48.19 -5.19 -17.89
N ASN A 15 47.11 -4.99 -18.66
CA ASN A 15 45.85 -5.66 -18.41
C ASN A 15 46.07 -7.17 -18.57
N VAL A 16 46.08 -7.90 -17.46
CA VAL A 16 46.04 -9.36 -17.46
C VAL A 16 44.61 -9.74 -17.84
N GLN A 17 44.37 -10.04 -19.10
CA GLN A 17 43.15 -10.74 -19.48
C GLN A 17 43.23 -12.14 -18.90
N ALA A 18 42.48 -12.38 -17.83
CA ALA A 18 42.17 -13.74 -17.42
C ALA A 18 41.49 -14.41 -18.62
N ARG A 19 42.15 -15.42 -19.21
CA ARG A 19 41.45 -16.32 -20.12
C ARG A 19 40.35 -16.96 -19.29
N ASP A 20 39.10 -16.81 -19.71
CA ASP A 20 38.02 -17.64 -19.19
C ASP A 20 38.48 -19.09 -19.31
N LEU A 21 38.72 -19.72 -18.16
CA LEU A 21 38.86 -21.16 -18.11
C LEU A 21 37.53 -21.69 -18.62
N ALA A 22 37.51 -22.23 -19.84
CA ALA A 22 36.34 -22.90 -20.38
C ALA A 22 35.87 -23.88 -19.31
N GLN A 23 34.77 -23.54 -18.64
CA GLN A 23 34.14 -24.43 -17.67
C GLN A 23 33.86 -25.71 -18.42
N ALA A 24 34.44 -26.82 -17.94
CA ALA A 24 34.17 -28.14 -18.49
C ALA A 24 32.65 -28.35 -18.42
N ALA A 25 31.99 -28.30 -19.58
CA ALA A 25 30.58 -28.62 -19.68
C ALA A 25 30.47 -30.12 -19.50
N TYR A 26 30.23 -30.57 -18.27
CA TYR A 26 29.94 -31.96 -17.98
C TYR A 26 28.59 -32.30 -18.63
N GLN A 27 28.64 -33.02 -19.74
CA GLN A 27 27.46 -33.61 -20.35
C GLN A 27 27.03 -34.76 -19.44
N THR A 28 26.04 -34.53 -18.58
CA THR A 28 25.32 -35.64 -17.94
C THR A 28 24.39 -36.24 -18.99
N PRO A 29 24.59 -37.49 -19.41
CA PRO A 29 23.72 -38.10 -20.40
C PRO A 29 22.32 -38.29 -19.81
N THR A 30 21.32 -37.73 -20.50
CA THR A 30 19.90 -37.87 -20.17
C THR A 30 19.32 -39.04 -20.96
N PRO A 31 18.36 -39.82 -20.40
CA PRO A 31 17.72 -40.90 -21.15
C PRO A 31 17.09 -40.44 -22.47
N ASN A 32 17.24 -41.24 -23.52
CA ASN A 32 16.55 -41.05 -24.80
C ASN A 32 15.07 -41.49 -24.71
N THR A 33 14.33 -41.38 -25.82
CA THR A 33 12.91 -41.76 -25.89
C THR A 33 12.64 -43.22 -25.55
N ASP A 34 13.66 -44.08 -25.69
CA ASP A 34 13.61 -45.51 -25.38
C ASP A 34 14.12 -45.81 -23.95
N GLY A 35 14.33 -44.77 -23.14
CA GLY A 35 14.81 -44.88 -21.75
C GLY A 35 16.30 -45.18 -21.62
N GLN A 36 17.07 -45.16 -22.71
CA GLN A 36 18.49 -45.49 -22.71
C GLN A 36 19.34 -44.25 -22.44
N ILE A 37 20.29 -44.37 -21.50
CA ILE A 37 21.28 -43.34 -21.21
C ILE A 37 22.51 -43.64 -22.07
N LEU A 38 22.73 -42.84 -23.11
CA LEU A 38 23.83 -43.02 -24.06
C LEU A 38 24.93 -41.99 -23.84
N TYR A 39 26.18 -42.40 -24.00
CA TYR A 39 27.35 -41.53 -23.91
C TYR A 39 28.25 -41.72 -25.12
N THR A 40 28.54 -40.63 -25.84
CA THR A 40 29.49 -40.65 -26.95
C THR A 40 30.90 -40.41 -26.43
N VAL A 41 31.78 -41.40 -26.62
CA VAL A 41 33.19 -41.37 -26.20
C VAL A 41 33.91 -40.21 -26.89
N GLN A 42 34.57 -39.35 -26.12
CA GLN A 42 35.35 -38.23 -26.64
C GLN A 42 36.82 -38.61 -26.83
N GLU A 43 37.56 -37.78 -27.58
CA GLU A 43 39.00 -37.97 -27.75
C GLU A 43 39.71 -37.89 -26.39
N GLY A 44 40.48 -38.94 -26.07
CA GLY A 44 41.22 -39.06 -24.80
C GLY A 44 40.42 -39.66 -23.64
N ASP A 45 39.20 -40.17 -23.87
CA ASP A 45 38.45 -40.89 -22.85
C ASP A 45 38.97 -42.30 -22.61
N SER A 46 38.83 -42.74 -21.36
CA SER A 46 39.03 -44.12 -20.91
C SER A 46 37.85 -44.53 -20.05
N CYS A 47 37.59 -45.83 -19.90
CA CYS A 47 36.47 -46.29 -19.05
C CYS A 47 36.58 -45.79 -17.61
N THR A 48 37.80 -45.68 -17.07
CA THR A 48 38.02 -45.07 -15.75
C THR A 48 37.59 -43.61 -15.72
N ARG A 49 37.89 -42.84 -16.78
CA ARG A 49 37.47 -41.44 -16.87
C ARG A 49 35.96 -41.33 -16.97
N ILE A 50 35.32 -42.18 -17.78
CA ILE A 50 33.86 -42.20 -17.93
C ILE A 50 33.18 -42.58 -16.62
N PHE A 51 33.66 -43.62 -15.91
CA PHE A 51 33.17 -43.99 -14.57
C PHE A 51 33.22 -42.80 -13.60
N LEU A 52 34.33 -42.05 -13.57
CA LEU A 52 34.45 -40.88 -12.69
C LEU A 52 33.51 -39.73 -13.09
N LEU A 53 33.16 -39.62 -14.37
CA LEU A 53 32.27 -38.59 -14.88
C LEU A 53 30.79 -38.92 -14.67
N THR A 54 30.40 -40.20 -14.81
CA THR A 54 29.00 -40.63 -14.85
C THR A 54 28.57 -41.42 -13.62
N GLY A 55 29.51 -41.95 -12.85
CA GLY A 55 29.27 -42.81 -11.70
C GLY A 55 28.94 -44.26 -12.05
N VAL A 56 28.87 -44.62 -13.35
CA VAL A 56 28.54 -45.99 -13.81
C VAL A 56 29.79 -46.86 -13.80
N SER A 57 29.74 -47.99 -13.08
CA SER A 57 30.92 -48.83 -12.87
C SER A 57 31.50 -49.36 -14.18
N ILE A 58 32.81 -49.58 -14.22
CA ILE A 58 33.50 -50.09 -15.42
C ILE A 58 32.93 -51.45 -15.83
N ASP A 59 32.61 -52.31 -14.86
CA ASP A 59 32.00 -53.61 -15.11
C ASP A 59 30.62 -53.46 -15.75
N ASP A 60 29.80 -52.52 -15.28
CA ASP A 60 28.48 -52.24 -15.89
C ASP A 60 28.64 -51.70 -17.32
N ILE A 61 29.61 -50.82 -17.57
CA ILE A 61 29.90 -50.32 -18.93
C ILE A 61 30.29 -51.46 -19.86
N VAL A 62 31.16 -52.37 -19.41
CA VAL A 62 31.59 -53.54 -20.19
C VAL A 62 30.40 -54.47 -20.48
N ASN A 63 29.61 -54.77 -19.45
CA ASN A 63 28.49 -55.70 -19.56
C ASN A 63 27.36 -55.14 -20.46
N LEU A 64 27.00 -53.86 -20.30
CA LEU A 64 25.94 -53.20 -21.07
C LEU A 64 26.29 -53.08 -22.56
N ASN A 65 27.58 -52.96 -22.89
CA ASN A 65 28.06 -52.72 -24.26
C ASN A 65 28.77 -53.93 -24.89
N SER A 66 28.76 -55.08 -24.22
CA SER A 66 29.45 -56.31 -24.66
C SER A 66 30.92 -56.08 -25.01
N LEU A 67 31.61 -55.24 -24.24
CA LEU A 67 33.04 -54.96 -24.44
C LEU A 67 33.90 -56.13 -23.96
N THR A 68 35.15 -56.15 -24.38
CA THR A 68 36.15 -57.06 -23.79
C THR A 68 36.45 -56.63 -22.34
N ALA A 69 36.97 -57.54 -21.53
CA ALA A 69 37.33 -57.25 -20.13
C ALA A 69 38.35 -56.11 -19.96
N GLY A 70 39.05 -55.73 -21.05
CA GLY A 70 39.96 -54.58 -21.07
C GLY A 70 39.27 -53.22 -21.22
N CYS A 71 37.94 -53.18 -21.41
CA CYS A 71 37.15 -51.96 -21.64
C CYS A 71 37.75 -51.06 -22.73
N GLU A 72 37.99 -51.66 -23.90
CA GLU A 72 38.52 -50.96 -25.07
C GLU A 72 37.41 -50.11 -25.71
N ILE A 73 37.62 -48.79 -25.73
CA ILE A 73 36.69 -47.81 -26.28
C ILE A 73 37.41 -46.86 -27.23
N TYR A 74 36.71 -46.37 -28.26
CA TYR A 74 37.28 -45.49 -29.28
C TYR A 74 36.50 -44.17 -29.38
N PRO A 75 37.16 -43.04 -29.68
CA PRO A 75 36.47 -41.76 -29.87
C PRO A 75 35.36 -41.86 -30.93
N GLY A 76 34.19 -41.33 -30.60
CA GLY A 76 32.97 -41.38 -31.42
C GLY A 76 32.08 -42.61 -31.19
N GLN A 77 32.52 -43.58 -30.38
CA GLN A 77 31.71 -44.74 -30.01
C GLN A 77 30.58 -44.33 -29.05
N GLU A 78 29.36 -44.83 -29.26
CA GLU A 78 28.26 -44.67 -28.31
C GLU A 78 28.26 -45.83 -27.31
N LEU A 79 28.20 -45.49 -26.02
CA LEU A 79 28.12 -46.42 -24.90
C LEU A 79 26.77 -46.28 -24.20
N LEU A 80 26.09 -47.40 -24.04
CA LEU A 80 24.94 -47.54 -23.15
C LEU A 80 25.42 -47.57 -21.70
N LEU A 81 25.06 -46.55 -20.95
CA LEU A 81 25.42 -46.41 -19.53
C LEU A 81 24.32 -46.88 -18.58
N GLY A 82 23.10 -47.02 -19.08
CA GLY A 82 21.98 -47.53 -18.30
C GLY A 82 20.68 -47.49 -19.09
N GLN A 83 19.68 -48.23 -18.61
CA GLN A 83 18.33 -48.19 -19.13
C GLN A 83 17.39 -47.90 -17.96
N VAL A 84 16.62 -46.84 -18.11
CA VAL A 84 15.50 -46.52 -17.23
C VAL A 84 14.27 -47.07 -17.94
N ASP A 85 13.46 -47.85 -17.24
CA ASP A 85 12.19 -48.30 -17.81
C ASP A 85 11.42 -47.08 -18.34
N PRO A 86 10.93 -47.12 -19.59
CA PRO A 86 10.11 -46.03 -20.08
C PRO A 86 8.96 -45.90 -19.12
N VAL A 87 8.82 -44.72 -18.51
CA VAL A 87 7.59 -44.35 -17.83
C VAL A 87 6.50 -44.50 -18.87
N ILE A 88 5.77 -45.61 -18.80
CA ILE A 88 4.57 -45.84 -19.58
C ILE A 88 3.76 -44.58 -19.37
N SER A 89 3.52 -43.84 -20.45
CA SER A 89 2.62 -42.70 -20.44
C SER A 89 1.36 -43.20 -19.75
N THR A 90 1.13 -42.70 -18.53
CA THR A 90 -0.17 -42.86 -17.89
C THR A 90 -1.19 -42.47 -18.95
N PRO A 91 -2.25 -43.27 -19.19
CA PRO A 91 -3.26 -42.91 -20.17
C PRO A 91 -3.64 -41.46 -19.91
N GLU A 92 -3.57 -40.67 -20.98
CA GLU A 92 -3.81 -39.24 -20.95
C GLU A 92 -5.03 -38.99 -20.05
N PRO A 93 -4.88 -38.21 -18.96
CA PRO A 93 -6.03 -37.71 -18.23
C PRO A 93 -6.97 -37.12 -19.28
N PRO A 94 -8.30 -37.31 -19.17
CA PRO A 94 -9.23 -36.81 -20.17
C PRO A 94 -8.79 -35.41 -20.59
N GLN A 95 -8.53 -35.25 -21.89
CA GLN A 95 -8.15 -33.98 -22.50
C GLN A 95 -8.94 -32.88 -21.79
N PRO A 96 -8.31 -31.83 -21.24
CA PRO A 96 -9.08 -30.77 -20.61
C PRO A 96 -10.09 -30.31 -21.65
N THR A 97 -11.37 -30.56 -21.34
CA THR A 97 -12.45 -29.72 -21.86
C THR A 97 -11.90 -28.32 -21.74
N ALA A 98 -11.83 -27.57 -22.86
CA ALA A 98 -11.26 -26.23 -22.92
C ALA A 98 -11.35 -25.60 -21.54
N ASP A 99 -10.19 -25.51 -20.87
CA ASP A 99 -10.09 -24.90 -19.57
C ASP A 99 -10.92 -23.61 -19.67
N PRO A 100 -11.95 -23.38 -18.83
CA PRO A 100 -12.52 -22.05 -18.72
C PRO A 100 -11.34 -21.22 -18.25
N GLY A 101 -10.64 -20.59 -19.21
CA GLY A 101 -9.20 -20.36 -19.09
C GLY A 101 -8.86 -19.75 -17.74
N LEU A 102 -7.72 -20.14 -17.15
CA LEU A 102 -7.06 -19.51 -15.98
C LEU A 102 -7.87 -18.29 -15.59
N PRO A 103 -8.70 -18.32 -14.52
CA PRO A 103 -9.74 -17.31 -14.33
C PRO A 103 -9.12 -15.98 -14.69
N THR A 104 -9.47 -15.44 -15.88
CA THR A 104 -9.07 -14.08 -16.24
C THR A 104 -9.47 -13.33 -15.01
N PRO A 105 -8.53 -12.77 -14.19
CA PRO A 105 -8.81 -12.39 -12.82
C PRO A 105 -10.14 -11.71 -12.90
N THR A 106 -11.20 -12.40 -12.44
CA THR A 106 -12.55 -11.94 -12.77
C THR A 106 -12.53 -10.61 -12.10
N PRO A 107 -12.58 -9.48 -12.85
CA PRO A 107 -12.49 -8.17 -12.23
C PRO A 107 -13.52 -8.26 -11.14
N PHE A 108 -13.08 -8.22 -9.88
CA PHE A 108 -13.94 -8.65 -8.79
C PHE A 108 -15.14 -7.73 -8.95
N GLU A 109 -16.29 -8.27 -9.38
CA GLU A 109 -17.51 -7.50 -9.53
C GLU A 109 -17.92 -7.23 -8.11
N GLY A 110 -17.31 -6.17 -7.61
CA GLY A 110 -16.80 -6.15 -6.28
C GLY A 110 -16.80 -4.72 -5.90
N HIS A 111 -17.67 -4.45 -4.96
CA HIS A 111 -17.63 -3.23 -4.24
C HIS A 111 -16.55 -3.30 -3.17
N GLY A 112 -15.96 -2.16 -2.89
CA GLY A 112 -15.31 -1.91 -1.61
C GLY A 112 -16.33 -1.60 -0.52
N LYS A 113 -15.82 -1.51 0.69
CA LYS A 113 -16.52 -1.07 1.89
C LYS A 113 -15.73 0.07 2.51
N ILE A 114 -16.40 1.19 2.76
CA ILE A 114 -15.81 2.31 3.51
C ILE A 114 -16.52 2.39 4.86
N CYS A 115 -15.77 2.30 5.95
CA CYS A 115 -16.27 2.50 7.30
C CYS A 115 -15.67 3.76 7.91
N VAL A 116 -16.49 4.48 8.66
CA VAL A 116 -16.14 5.77 9.24
C VAL A 116 -16.39 5.73 10.73
N ALA A 117 -15.32 5.95 11.49
CA ALA A 117 -15.35 6.00 12.94
C ALA A 117 -15.14 7.45 13.39
N LEU A 118 -16.23 8.12 13.77
CA LEU A 118 -16.13 9.40 14.46
C LEU A 118 -16.02 9.12 15.96
N PHE A 119 -14.95 9.58 16.61
CA PHE A 119 -14.67 9.31 18.02
C PHE A 119 -14.40 10.59 18.81
N GLU A 120 -14.61 10.50 20.12
CA GLU A 120 -14.32 11.58 21.06
C GLU A 120 -12.82 11.56 21.43
N ASP A 121 -12.07 12.53 20.91
CA ASP A 121 -10.61 12.65 21.07
C ASP A 121 -10.29 13.38 22.39
N LEU A 122 -10.55 12.72 23.52
CA LEU A 122 -10.47 13.34 24.85
C LEU A 122 -9.05 13.75 25.25
N ASP A 123 -8.04 13.04 24.73
CA ASP A 123 -6.64 13.31 25.02
C ASP A 123 -5.96 14.24 23.99
N GLY A 124 -6.64 14.51 22.85
CA GLY A 124 -6.20 15.43 21.82
C GLY A 124 -5.07 14.90 20.95
N ASN A 125 -4.86 13.58 20.92
CA ASN A 125 -3.78 12.95 20.18
C ASN A 125 -4.15 12.64 18.71
N GLN A 126 -5.39 12.96 18.29
CA GLN A 126 -5.93 12.75 16.92
C GLN A 126 -5.99 11.29 16.48
N LYS A 127 -5.91 10.33 17.41
CA LYS A 127 -5.85 8.91 17.13
C LYS A 127 -6.76 8.14 18.07
N ARG A 128 -7.66 7.35 17.46
CA ARG A 128 -8.59 6.52 18.19
C ARG A 128 -7.89 5.55 19.15
N SER A 129 -8.34 5.58 20.40
CA SER A 129 -7.92 4.69 21.48
C SER A 129 -9.07 3.77 21.91
N GLN A 130 -8.76 2.62 22.53
CA GLN A 130 -9.79 1.66 22.98
C GLN A 130 -10.76 2.24 24.02
N ASN A 131 -10.35 3.28 24.75
CA ASN A 131 -11.16 3.93 25.78
C ASN A 131 -11.99 5.11 25.25
N GLU A 132 -11.95 5.40 23.95
CA GLU A 132 -12.68 6.51 23.34
C GLU A 132 -13.96 6.03 22.68
N LEU A 133 -15.08 6.67 23.01
CA LEU A 133 -16.38 6.29 22.48
C LEU A 133 -16.55 6.82 21.06
N TYR A 134 -17.38 6.11 20.28
CA TYR A 134 -17.90 6.66 19.04
C TYR A 134 -18.91 7.78 19.33
N LEU A 135 -18.83 8.83 18.52
CA LEU A 135 -19.74 9.96 18.56
C LEU A 135 -20.86 9.79 17.53
N GLY A 136 -22.10 9.85 18.03
CA GLY A 136 -23.29 9.84 17.20
C GLY A 136 -23.72 11.24 16.78
N GLY A 137 -24.56 11.32 15.74
CA GLY A 137 -25.14 12.58 15.26
C GLY A 137 -24.22 13.42 14.36
N GLY A 138 -23.04 12.91 14.03
CA GLY A 138 -22.25 13.43 12.90
C GLY A 138 -22.84 12.97 11.58
N VAL A 139 -22.44 13.63 10.48
CA VAL A 139 -22.91 13.31 9.13
C VAL A 139 -21.74 12.95 8.24
N VAL A 140 -21.78 11.79 7.62
CA VAL A 140 -20.75 11.26 6.73
C VAL A 140 -21.24 11.29 5.29
N SER A 141 -20.46 11.85 4.38
CA SER A 141 -20.74 11.91 2.95
C SER A 141 -19.60 11.30 2.14
N VAL A 142 -19.94 10.40 1.22
CA VAL A 142 -19.00 9.72 0.32
C VAL A 142 -19.41 9.99 -1.11
N ASN A 143 -18.60 10.76 -1.83
CA ASN A 143 -18.89 11.18 -3.20
C ASN A 143 -17.75 10.78 -4.12
N ASN A 144 -18.06 10.17 -5.26
CA ASN A 144 -17.02 9.88 -6.24
C ASN A 144 -16.72 11.09 -7.13
N ARG A 145 -15.52 11.11 -7.72
CA ARG A 145 -15.08 12.21 -8.59
C ARG A 145 -15.90 12.34 -9.87
N THR A 146 -16.51 11.25 -10.34
CA THR A 146 -17.33 11.19 -11.56
C THR A 146 -18.79 11.61 -11.33
N GLY A 147 -19.23 11.78 -10.07
CA GLY A 147 -20.58 12.15 -9.70
C GLY A 147 -21.63 11.03 -9.82
N THR A 148 -21.23 9.80 -10.11
CA THR A 148 -22.14 8.64 -10.26
C THR A 148 -22.45 7.95 -8.94
N PHE A 149 -21.69 8.22 -7.88
CA PHE A 149 -21.90 7.69 -6.53
C PHE A 149 -21.87 8.85 -5.53
N SER A 150 -22.94 8.96 -4.75
CA SER A 150 -23.08 9.93 -3.67
C SER A 150 -23.99 9.33 -2.61
N GLN A 151 -23.45 9.07 -1.43
CA GLN A 151 -24.22 8.57 -0.29
C GLN A 151 -23.90 9.39 0.95
N THR A 152 -24.90 9.55 1.81
CA THR A 152 -24.78 10.23 3.10
C THR A 152 -25.41 9.38 4.19
N ARG A 153 -24.75 9.28 5.35
CA ARG A 153 -25.23 8.55 6.53
C ARG A 153 -24.89 9.32 7.80
N GLU A 154 -25.66 9.08 8.86
CA GLU A 154 -25.35 9.62 10.19
C GLU A 154 -24.43 8.66 10.97
N THR A 155 -23.55 9.20 11.80
CA THR A 155 -22.72 8.41 12.70
C THR A 155 -23.54 7.88 13.87
N VAL A 156 -23.21 6.68 14.33
CA VAL A 156 -23.82 6.07 15.51
C VAL A 156 -22.86 6.21 16.68
N GLY A 157 -23.37 6.65 17.83
CA GLY A 157 -22.59 6.78 19.05
C GLY A 157 -22.65 5.52 19.90
N GLY A 158 -21.58 5.23 20.64
CA GLY A 158 -21.53 4.08 21.53
C GLY A 158 -20.13 3.58 21.84
N ASP A 159 -20.08 2.51 22.63
CA ASP A 159 -18.84 1.80 22.95
C ASP A 159 -18.34 1.04 21.71
N PRO A 160 -17.07 1.24 21.27
CA PRO A 160 -16.47 0.52 20.15
C PRO A 160 -16.47 -1.00 20.28
N ASP A 161 -16.57 -1.55 21.50
CA ASP A 161 -16.63 -2.99 21.74
C ASP A 161 -18.03 -3.57 21.51
N LEU A 162 -19.06 -2.72 21.52
CA LEU A 162 -20.47 -3.12 21.39
C LEU A 162 -21.11 -2.68 20.08
N VAL A 163 -20.64 -1.58 19.51
CA VAL A 163 -21.21 -0.96 18.31
C VAL A 163 -20.11 -0.79 17.27
N GLY A 164 -20.41 -1.06 15.99
CA GLY A 164 -19.49 -0.85 14.88
C GLY A 164 -19.55 0.57 14.30
N PRO A 165 -18.51 1.02 13.58
CA PRO A 165 -18.55 2.28 12.85
C PRO A 165 -19.60 2.27 11.73
N VAL A 166 -19.99 3.45 11.26
CA VAL A 166 -20.92 3.56 10.12
C VAL A 166 -20.21 3.14 8.85
N CYS A 167 -20.79 2.21 8.10
CA CYS A 167 -20.21 1.71 6.85
C CYS A 167 -21.10 1.99 5.64
N PHE A 168 -20.45 2.24 4.51
CA PHE A 168 -20.99 2.26 3.17
C PHE A 168 -20.54 0.97 2.50
N ASP A 169 -21.50 0.07 2.35
CA ASP A 169 -21.33 -1.14 1.57
C ASP A 169 -21.54 -0.81 0.09
N GLU A 170 -21.16 -1.74 -0.78
CA GLU A 170 -21.45 -1.62 -2.20
C GLU A 170 -20.81 -0.41 -2.92
N VAL A 171 -19.65 0.06 -2.43
CA VAL A 171 -18.91 1.19 -3.03
C VAL A 171 -18.16 0.72 -4.28
N PRO A 172 -18.50 1.19 -5.49
CA PRO A 172 -17.78 0.81 -6.71
C PRO A 172 -16.29 1.18 -6.67
N ASP A 173 -15.47 0.55 -7.50
CA ASP A 173 -14.07 0.94 -7.64
C ASP A 173 -13.94 2.37 -8.20
N GLY A 174 -12.99 3.14 -7.66
CA GLY A 174 -12.77 4.51 -8.10
C GLY A 174 -12.15 5.43 -7.05
N GLU A 175 -12.13 6.72 -7.39
CA GLU A 175 -11.62 7.80 -6.52
C GLU A 175 -12.77 8.53 -5.86
N TYR A 176 -12.72 8.63 -4.54
CA TYR A 176 -13.76 9.17 -3.68
C TYR A 176 -13.25 10.33 -2.83
N ASN A 177 -14.13 11.28 -2.55
CA ASN A 177 -13.98 12.26 -1.50
C ASN A 177 -14.90 11.85 -0.34
N LEU A 178 -14.29 11.60 0.81
CA LEU A 178 -14.97 11.31 2.06
C LEU A 178 -14.95 12.57 2.92
N SER A 179 -16.13 13.02 3.34
CA SER A 179 -16.32 14.18 4.20
C SER A 179 -17.11 13.80 5.44
N VAL A 180 -16.73 14.34 6.60
CA VAL A 180 -17.46 14.15 7.86
C VAL A 180 -17.77 15.49 8.50
N GLY A 181 -19.03 15.71 8.86
CA GLY A 181 -19.47 16.78 9.74
C GLY A 181 -19.53 16.27 11.17
N VAL A 182 -18.85 16.95 12.09
CA VAL A 182 -18.98 16.68 13.53
C VAL A 182 -20.33 17.19 14.04
N PRO A 183 -20.92 16.55 15.07
CA PRO A 183 -22.17 17.01 15.67
C PRO A 183 -22.02 18.39 16.34
N ASP A 184 -23.17 19.00 16.65
CA ASP A 184 -23.22 20.25 17.40
C ASP A 184 -22.46 20.12 18.73
N GLN A 185 -21.87 21.23 19.17
CA GLN A 185 -21.05 21.30 20.39
C GLN A 185 -19.79 20.45 20.35
N TYR A 186 -19.33 20.00 19.18
CA TYR A 186 -18.01 19.41 18.99
C TYR A 186 -17.18 20.23 18.00
N ASN A 187 -15.87 20.26 18.23
CA ASN A 187 -14.90 20.87 17.34
C ASN A 187 -14.01 19.75 16.76
N PRO A 188 -13.83 19.67 15.43
CA PRO A 188 -13.01 18.64 14.83
C PRO A 188 -11.54 18.77 15.26
N THR A 189 -10.92 17.65 15.62
CA THR A 189 -9.46 17.59 15.90
C THR A 189 -8.67 16.99 14.75
N THR A 190 -9.33 16.23 13.86
CA THR A 190 -8.72 15.68 12.64
C THR A 190 -9.21 16.39 11.38
N SER A 191 -8.59 16.06 10.23
CA SER A 191 -9.06 16.51 8.93
C SER A 191 -10.43 15.91 8.63
N MET A 192 -11.42 16.75 8.33
CA MET A 192 -12.78 16.31 8.04
C MET A 192 -13.02 15.88 6.60
N ASN A 193 -11.99 15.94 5.74
CA ASN A 193 -12.08 15.58 4.33
C ASN A 193 -10.86 14.74 3.90
N TYR A 194 -11.09 13.62 3.25
CA TYR A 194 -10.05 12.72 2.71
C TYR A 194 -10.36 12.32 1.27
N SER A 195 -9.31 12.21 0.46
CA SER A 195 -9.39 11.57 -0.85
C SER A 195 -8.92 10.13 -0.73
N LEU A 196 -9.76 9.19 -1.18
CA LEU A 196 -9.55 7.76 -1.03
C LEU A 196 -9.69 7.09 -2.39
N LYS A 197 -8.78 6.16 -2.67
CA LYS A 197 -8.93 5.22 -3.79
C LYS A 197 -9.51 3.92 -3.26
N VAL A 198 -10.65 3.51 -3.81
CA VAL A 198 -11.33 2.27 -3.46
C VAL A 198 -11.15 1.28 -4.59
N THR A 199 -10.70 0.08 -4.25
CA THR A 199 -10.63 -1.07 -5.15
C THR A 199 -11.67 -2.11 -4.71
N ALA A 200 -12.11 -2.94 -5.64
CA ALA A 200 -13.00 -4.05 -5.36
C ALA A 200 -12.45 -4.96 -4.24
N GLY A 201 -13.26 -5.21 -3.21
CA GLY A 201 -12.87 -6.01 -2.04
C GLY A 201 -12.16 -5.24 -0.92
N ASP A 202 -11.82 -3.96 -1.11
CA ASP A 202 -11.21 -3.15 -0.06
C ASP A 202 -12.17 -2.96 1.12
N THR A 203 -11.64 -3.02 2.35
CA THR A 203 -12.32 -2.54 3.55
C THR A 203 -11.48 -1.44 4.16
N ILE A 204 -11.89 -0.20 3.91
CA ILE A 204 -11.16 0.99 4.35
C ILE A 204 -11.88 1.56 5.56
N VAL A 205 -11.17 1.66 6.68
CA VAL A 205 -11.67 2.32 7.90
C VAL A 205 -10.95 3.66 8.04
N VAL A 206 -11.71 4.75 8.16
CA VAL A 206 -11.17 6.09 8.37
C VAL A 206 -11.66 6.64 9.70
N ASP A 207 -10.72 7.04 10.54
CA ASP A 207 -10.98 7.56 11.87
C ASP A 207 -11.02 9.09 11.85
N PHE A 208 -12.00 9.68 12.53
CA PHE A 208 -12.19 11.12 12.67
C PHE A 208 -12.34 11.49 14.14
N GLY A 209 -11.53 12.42 14.62
CA GLY A 209 -11.55 12.88 16.00
C GLY A 209 -12.31 14.19 16.15
N ALA A 210 -13.04 14.32 17.24
CA ALA A 210 -13.65 15.58 17.66
C ALA A 210 -13.60 15.74 19.18
N GLN A 211 -13.51 16.98 19.65
CA GLN A 211 -13.53 17.33 21.07
C GLN A 211 -14.77 18.14 21.42
N PRO A 212 -15.32 17.99 22.64
CA PRO A 212 -16.42 18.82 23.10
C PRO A 212 -15.99 20.29 23.07
N SER A 213 -16.75 21.10 22.34
CA SER A 213 -16.60 22.54 22.31
C SER A 213 -16.93 23.08 23.69
N THR A 214 -15.99 23.76 24.33
CA THR A 214 -16.32 24.70 25.39
C THR A 214 -16.97 25.93 24.77
N GLN A 215 -18.16 25.78 24.19
CA GLN A 215 -19.03 26.92 24.04
C GLN A 215 -19.44 27.29 25.46
N MET A 216 -18.87 28.38 25.97
CA MET A 216 -19.62 29.18 26.93
C MET A 216 -20.94 29.43 26.23
N VAL A 217 -22.02 28.79 26.72
CA VAL A 217 -23.37 29.20 26.35
C VAL A 217 -23.36 30.70 26.60
N ALA A 218 -23.29 31.48 25.52
CA ALA A 218 -23.78 32.83 25.58
C ALA A 218 -25.24 32.58 25.92
N VAL A 219 -25.56 32.65 27.22
CA VAL A 219 -26.93 32.75 27.65
C VAL A 219 -27.42 33.88 26.78
N ASP A 220 -28.31 33.55 25.84
CA ASP A 220 -29.19 34.51 25.21
C ASP A 220 -29.91 35.14 26.40
N THR A 221 -29.25 36.13 26.97
CA THR A 221 -29.90 37.13 27.79
C THR A 221 -30.90 37.63 26.78
N PRO A 222 -32.21 37.38 26.96
CA PRO A 222 -33.17 38.00 26.08
C PRO A 222 -32.74 39.46 26.02
N ALA A 223 -32.69 40.03 24.82
CA ALA A 223 -32.48 41.45 24.64
C ALA A 223 -33.69 42.19 25.26
N GLY A 224 -33.85 42.05 26.58
CA GLY A 224 -34.69 42.81 27.44
C GLY A 224 -33.98 44.13 27.58
N GLU A 225 -34.27 45.01 26.63
CA GLU A 225 -34.87 46.29 26.99
C GLU A 225 -34.15 47.03 28.13
N GLY A 226 -32.82 47.06 28.08
CA GLY A 226 -31.97 47.81 29.00
C GLY A 226 -31.82 49.27 28.57
N ARG A 227 -32.82 49.91 27.97
CA ARG A 227 -32.81 51.38 27.84
C ARG A 227 -33.28 51.95 29.16
N SER A 228 -32.37 52.18 30.11
CA SER A 228 -32.73 52.79 31.39
C SER A 228 -33.48 54.11 31.14
N PRO A 229 -34.79 54.21 31.44
CA PRO A 229 -35.54 55.45 31.26
C PRO A 229 -34.96 56.60 32.10
N LEU A 230 -34.26 56.24 33.18
CA LEU A 230 -33.47 57.16 33.98
C LEU A 230 -32.38 57.87 33.17
N LEU A 231 -31.60 57.15 32.35
CA LEU A 231 -30.53 57.76 31.54
C LEU A 231 -31.10 58.65 30.43
N LEU A 232 -32.24 58.27 29.85
CA LEU A 232 -32.95 59.12 28.88
C LEU A 232 -33.50 60.40 29.54
N ALA A 233 -34.07 60.29 30.75
CA ALA A 233 -34.55 61.44 31.50
C ALA A 233 -33.41 62.38 31.92
N ILE A 234 -32.28 61.83 32.38
CA ILE A 234 -31.07 62.61 32.69
C ILE A 234 -30.54 63.29 31.42
N GLY A 235 -30.49 62.57 30.29
CA GLY A 235 -30.07 63.13 29.00
C GLY A 235 -30.94 64.30 28.54
N LEU A 236 -32.26 64.16 28.64
CA LEU A 236 -33.21 65.24 28.30
C LEU A 236 -33.06 66.44 29.24
N PHE A 237 -32.85 66.21 30.53
CA PHE A 237 -32.63 67.28 31.50
C PHE A 237 -31.36 68.08 31.18
N LEU A 238 -30.25 67.39 30.86
CA LEU A 238 -29.00 68.05 30.49
C LEU A 238 -29.13 68.86 29.20
N LEU A 239 -29.84 68.34 28.19
CA LEU A 239 -30.10 69.07 26.95
C LEU A 239 -30.98 70.31 27.18
N ALA A 240 -32.03 70.20 28.00
CA ALA A 240 -32.89 71.34 28.34
C ALA A 240 -32.14 72.41 29.13
N ALA A 241 -31.31 72.00 30.10
CA ALA A 241 -30.47 72.91 30.87
C ALA A 241 -29.46 73.64 29.97
N GLY A 242 -28.81 72.93 29.05
CA GLY A 242 -27.89 73.52 28.07
C GLY A 242 -28.58 74.53 27.14
N ALA A 243 -29.75 74.19 26.61
CA ALA A 243 -30.55 75.09 25.77
C ALA A 243 -31.01 76.33 26.54
N GLY A 244 -31.44 76.17 27.81
CA GLY A 244 -31.83 77.27 28.68
C GLY A 244 -30.66 78.23 28.96
N LEU A 245 -29.48 77.69 29.23
CA LEU A 245 -28.27 78.50 29.44
C LEU A 245 -27.89 79.27 28.18
N ALA A 246 -27.92 78.62 27.01
CA ALA A 246 -27.64 79.25 25.72
C ALA A 246 -28.64 80.37 25.41
N PHE A 247 -29.94 80.14 25.64
CA PHE A 247 -30.96 81.17 25.48
C PHE A 247 -30.76 82.35 26.44
N PHE A 248 -30.41 82.09 27.70
CA PHE A 248 -30.11 83.14 28.67
C PHE A 248 -28.93 84.01 28.21
N PHE A 249 -27.84 83.42 27.72
CA PHE A 249 -26.69 84.16 27.20
C PHE A 249 -27.01 84.95 25.93
N LEU A 250 -27.84 84.40 25.03
CA LEU A 250 -28.30 85.13 23.85
C LEU A 250 -29.18 86.32 24.26
N ARG A 251 -30.08 86.14 25.23
CA ARG A 251 -30.97 87.19 25.71
C ARG A 251 -30.24 88.27 26.51
N SER A 252 -29.28 87.91 27.36
CA SER A 252 -28.48 88.88 28.11
C SER A 252 -27.60 89.76 27.21
N LYS A 253 -27.29 89.29 25.99
CA LYS A 253 -26.57 90.08 24.99
C LYS A 253 -27.46 91.03 24.19
N MET A 254 -28.78 90.80 24.18
CA MET A 254 -29.77 91.61 23.44
C MET A 254 -30.44 92.70 24.28
N ASN A 255 -30.33 92.66 25.61
CA ASN A 255 -30.75 93.73 26.51
C ASN A 255 -29.51 94.38 27.16
N PRO A 256 -28.89 95.40 26.53
CA PRO A 256 -27.88 96.23 27.18
C PRO A 256 -28.48 97.13 28.27
#